data_AF-X1NPA0-F1
#
_entry.id   AF-X1NPA0-F1
#
_cell.length_a   1.000
_cell.length_b   1.000
_cell.length_c   1.000
_cell.angle_alpha   90.00
_cell.angle_beta   90.00
_cell.angle_gamma   90.00
#
_symmetry.space_group_name_H-M   'P 1'
#
loop_
_entity.id
_entity.type
_entity.pdbx_description
1 polymer ?
#
loop_
_entity_poly.entity_id
_entity_poly.type
_entity_poly.pdbx_seq_one_letter_code
_entity_poly.pdbx_strand_id
1 'polypeptide(L)'
;ATGWDLYNPTEYGYGEYQNVINEIQLERILAPNGPTMGHVKRPSDGKTPKEILFIQCVGSRDIERAYCSGVCCMIALKNAKLLKEEIPDCHITICYIDIRAFEKNFEEYYMRTRDQGIDFIRGKVPELIEDSETKNLKVRVYSSLTDEIIKIDADLVVLSTAVLPSKGTRQIADVLGIDYDTNGYLTEHHFGLSPQETKYLGIYICGFAQGPKNISYSVSQARAAASKVAELTSKGEAELELICAIVDEENCISCDRCEKNCPKNAIIVPEGKIAEVDEINCDGCGICATC
;
A
#
# COMPACT_ATOMS: atom_id res chain seq x y z
N ALA A 1 9.99 -2.67 -6.44
CA ALA A 1 9.37 -3.33 -5.27
C ALA A 1 9.67 -2.55 -3.98
N THR A 2 9.26 -1.28 -3.88
CA THR A 2 9.54 -0.42 -2.72
C THR A 2 8.71 -0.75 -1.47
N GLY A 3 7.67 -1.58 -1.61
CA GLY A 3 6.86 -2.02 -0.48
C GLY A 3 5.84 -0.96 -0.08
N TRP A 4 5.62 -0.85 1.23
CA TRP A 4 4.54 -0.07 1.82
C TRP A 4 4.94 0.52 3.16
N ASP A 5 4.18 1.52 3.61
CA ASP A 5 4.25 2.11 4.95
C ASP A 5 2.86 2.10 5.60
N LEU A 6 2.82 2.13 6.93
CA LEU A 6 1.55 2.14 7.66
C LEU A 6 1.02 3.57 7.76
N TYR A 7 -0.29 3.75 7.58
CA TYR A 7 -0.95 4.97 7.96
C TYR A 7 -0.84 5.18 9.47
N ASN A 8 -0.55 6.42 9.88
CA ASN A 8 -0.54 6.83 11.28
C ASN A 8 -1.88 7.51 11.59
N PRO A 9 -2.83 6.83 12.28
CA PRO A 9 -4.15 7.38 12.51
C PRO A 9 -4.11 8.66 13.33
N THR A 10 -4.98 9.59 12.97
CA THR A 10 -5.28 10.78 13.77
C THR A 10 -6.63 10.67 14.47
N GLU A 11 -7.42 9.69 14.05
CA GLU A 11 -8.72 9.33 14.60
C GLU A 11 -8.60 8.32 15.75
N TYR A 12 -9.71 8.10 16.45
CA TYR A 12 -9.84 7.09 17.50
C TYR A 12 -8.84 7.23 18.67
N GLY A 13 -8.31 8.44 18.90
CA GLY A 13 -7.39 8.73 20.01
C GLY A 13 -6.07 7.97 19.95
N TYR A 14 -5.68 7.50 18.76
CA TYR A 14 -4.40 6.81 18.58
C TYR A 14 -3.23 7.73 18.94
N GLY A 15 -2.33 7.25 19.80
CA GLY A 15 -1.20 8.03 20.34
C GLY A 15 -1.53 8.85 21.58
N GLU A 16 -2.81 9.09 21.87
CA GLU A 16 -3.28 9.75 23.10
C GLU A 16 -3.72 8.71 24.14
N TYR A 17 -4.58 7.78 23.72
CA TYR A 17 -5.06 6.69 24.57
C TYR A 17 -4.11 5.50 24.49
N GLN A 18 -3.57 5.11 25.64
CA GLN A 18 -2.53 4.07 25.72
C GLN A 18 -3.04 2.70 25.25
N ASN A 19 -4.32 2.41 25.45
CA ASN A 19 -4.94 1.13 25.09
C ASN A 19 -5.51 1.11 23.65
N VAL A 20 -5.19 2.11 22.83
CA VAL A 20 -5.47 2.09 21.38
C VAL A 20 -4.18 1.76 20.65
N ILE A 21 -4.13 0.60 20.02
CA ILE A 21 -2.99 0.13 19.23
C ILE A 21 -3.41 -0.13 17.78
N ASN A 22 -2.46 -0.20 16.86
CA ASN A 22 -2.70 -0.64 15.49
C ASN A 22 -2.43 -2.14 15.31
N GLU A 23 -2.90 -2.71 14.19
CA GLU A 23 -2.71 -4.13 13.86
C GLU A 23 -1.24 -4.55 13.86
N ILE A 24 -0.31 -3.72 13.38
CA ILE A 24 1.12 -4.07 13.33
C ILE A 24 1.78 -4.09 14.71
N GLN A 25 1.34 -3.22 15.62
CA GLN A 25 1.74 -3.28 17.03
C GLN A 25 1.25 -4.58 17.67
N LEU A 26 0.01 -4.98 17.39
CA LEU A 26 -0.52 -6.27 17.86
C LEU A 26 0.28 -7.45 17.29
N GLU A 27 0.66 -7.43 15.99
CA GLU A 27 1.53 -8.45 15.41
C GLU A 27 2.86 -8.57 16.16
N ARG A 28 3.47 -7.44 16.53
CA ARG A 28 4.70 -7.46 17.33
C ARG A 28 4.47 -8.03 18.73
N ILE A 29 3.35 -7.71 19.37
CA ILE A 29 2.99 -8.23 20.69
C ILE A 29 2.75 -9.75 20.65
N LEU A 30 2.00 -10.23 19.66
CA LEU A 30 1.69 -11.66 19.47
C LEU A 30 2.90 -12.48 19.00
N ALA A 31 3.91 -11.85 18.43
CA ALA A 31 5.09 -12.57 17.96
C ALA A 31 5.85 -13.23 19.12
N PRO A 32 6.26 -14.51 18.99
CA PRO A 32 7.07 -15.19 20.01
C PRO A 32 8.42 -14.52 20.28
N ASN A 33 8.97 -13.82 19.28
CA ASN A 33 10.18 -12.99 19.39
C ASN A 33 9.84 -11.49 19.51
N GLY A 34 8.62 -11.20 19.97
CA GLY A 34 8.11 -9.87 20.21
C GLY A 34 8.60 -9.27 21.54
N PRO A 35 8.36 -7.97 21.76
CA PRO A 35 8.71 -7.31 23.03
C PRO A 35 8.00 -7.92 24.25
N THR A 36 6.86 -8.58 24.04
CA THR A 36 6.07 -9.22 25.10
C THR A 36 6.06 -10.75 25.02
N MET A 37 6.90 -11.35 24.16
CA MET A 37 7.04 -12.80 24.00
C MET A 37 5.73 -13.54 23.71
N GLY A 38 4.80 -12.91 22.97
CA GLY A 38 3.48 -13.47 22.65
C GLY A 38 2.38 -13.13 23.64
N HIS A 39 2.71 -12.59 24.82
CA HIS A 39 1.72 -12.31 25.86
C HIS A 39 1.10 -10.93 25.70
N VAL A 40 -0.20 -10.90 25.43
CA VAL A 40 -0.93 -9.65 25.22
C VAL A 40 -1.32 -9.03 26.56
N LYS A 41 -0.90 -7.78 26.74
CA LYS A 41 -1.18 -6.97 27.93
C LYS A 41 -1.61 -5.57 27.50
N ARG A 42 -2.52 -4.97 28.26
CA ARG A 42 -2.90 -3.58 28.13
C ARG A 42 -1.67 -2.69 28.31
N PRO A 43 -1.36 -1.79 27.36
CA PRO A 43 -0.21 -0.89 27.50
C PRO A 43 -0.29 0.02 28.72
N SER A 44 -1.49 0.37 29.20
CA SER A 44 -1.64 1.31 30.32
C SER A 44 -1.27 0.76 31.69
N ASP A 45 -1.64 -0.50 31.96
CA ASP A 45 -1.56 -1.08 33.32
C ASP A 45 -0.98 -2.50 33.36
N GLY A 46 -0.63 -3.07 32.19
CA GLY A 46 -0.04 -4.40 32.07
C GLY A 46 -0.99 -5.57 32.34
N LYS A 47 -2.30 -5.33 32.51
CA LYS A 47 -3.28 -6.41 32.73
C LYS A 47 -3.63 -7.10 31.42
N THR A 48 -4.06 -8.35 31.51
CA THR A 48 -4.60 -9.09 30.37
C THR A 48 -5.96 -8.50 29.99
N PRO A 49 -6.16 -8.05 28.73
CA PRO A 49 -7.44 -7.52 28.29
C PRO A 49 -8.48 -8.65 28.19
N LYS A 50 -9.70 -8.39 28.66
CA LYS A 50 -10.84 -9.31 28.57
C LYS A 50 -11.80 -8.92 27.46
N GLU A 51 -11.96 -7.63 27.16
CA GLU A 51 -12.76 -7.13 26.05
C GLU A 51 -11.85 -6.47 25.01
N ILE A 52 -11.76 -7.04 23.80
CA ILE A 52 -10.90 -6.56 22.72
C ILE A 52 -11.76 -6.17 21.52
N LEU A 53 -11.60 -4.95 21.04
CA LEU A 53 -12.35 -4.44 19.90
C LEU A 53 -11.42 -4.17 18.72
N PHE A 54 -11.70 -4.78 17.57
CA PHE A 54 -11.11 -4.41 16.29
C PHE A 54 -11.98 -3.40 15.54
N ILE A 55 -11.35 -2.35 15.01
CA ILE A 55 -12.02 -1.36 14.16
C ILE A 55 -11.46 -1.47 12.75
N GLN A 56 -12.30 -1.94 11.81
CA GLN A 56 -11.91 -2.08 10.41
C GLN A 56 -11.94 -0.74 9.66
N CYS A 57 -11.17 -0.68 8.57
CA CYS A 57 -11.16 0.44 7.62
C CYS A 57 -10.71 1.78 8.25
N VAL A 58 -9.75 1.76 9.17
CA VAL A 58 -9.15 2.97 9.74
C VAL A 58 -8.21 3.59 8.70
N GLY A 59 -8.46 4.83 8.26
CA GLY A 59 -7.77 5.46 7.13
C GLY A 59 -8.00 4.82 5.75
N SER A 60 -9.00 3.96 5.58
CA SER A 60 -9.33 3.32 4.29
C SER A 60 -10.82 3.38 4.03
N ARG A 61 -11.22 3.43 2.76
CA ARG A 61 -12.64 3.60 2.36
C ARG A 61 -13.25 4.81 3.06
N ASP A 62 -12.49 5.90 3.09
CA ASP A 62 -12.91 7.21 3.59
C ASP A 62 -12.84 8.26 2.46
N ILE A 63 -13.09 9.52 2.79
CA ILE A 63 -13.14 10.63 1.82
C ILE A 63 -11.75 10.90 1.21
N GLU A 64 -10.68 10.76 2.00
CA GLU A 64 -9.31 11.00 1.54
C GLU A 64 -8.75 9.80 0.77
N ARG A 65 -9.11 8.59 1.19
CA ARG A 65 -8.60 7.30 0.69
C ARG A 65 -9.79 6.40 0.39
N ALA A 66 -10.37 6.58 -0.79
CA ALA A 66 -11.52 5.81 -1.25
C ALA A 66 -11.20 4.32 -1.51
N TYR A 67 -9.93 3.96 -1.62
CA TYR A 67 -9.50 2.57 -1.86
C TYR A 67 -9.56 1.70 -0.60
N CYS A 68 -9.50 0.38 -0.81
CA CYS A 68 -9.38 -0.61 0.25
C CYS A 68 -7.93 -1.09 0.37
N SER A 69 -7.42 -1.20 1.60
CA SER A 69 -6.07 -1.71 1.87
C SER A 69 -5.90 -3.22 1.62
N GLY A 70 -6.95 -3.94 1.22
CA GLY A 70 -6.91 -5.33 0.73
C GLY A 70 -6.62 -6.41 1.78
N VAL A 71 -5.86 -6.12 2.83
CA VAL A 71 -5.32 -7.12 3.77
C VAL A 71 -5.89 -7.03 5.19
N CYS A 72 -6.37 -5.85 5.61
CA CYS A 72 -6.77 -5.57 6.99
C CYS A 72 -7.91 -6.47 7.52
N CYS A 73 -8.85 -6.92 6.67
CA CYS A 73 -9.87 -7.89 7.11
C CYS A 73 -9.25 -9.22 7.52
N MET A 74 -8.32 -9.74 6.72
CA MET A 74 -7.71 -11.04 6.98
C MET A 74 -6.69 -10.99 8.12
N ILE A 75 -5.99 -9.87 8.28
CA ILE A 75 -5.09 -9.64 9.41
C ILE A 75 -5.87 -9.61 10.72
N ALA A 76 -6.97 -8.84 10.79
CA ALA A 76 -7.85 -8.82 11.95
C ALA A 76 -8.39 -10.21 12.31
N LEU A 77 -8.91 -10.97 11.33
CA LEU A 77 -9.38 -12.34 11.55
C LEU A 77 -8.27 -13.25 12.08
N LYS A 78 -7.06 -13.14 11.51
CA LYS A 78 -5.91 -13.92 11.95
C LYS A 78 -5.51 -13.58 13.38
N ASN A 79 -5.40 -12.31 13.71
CA ASN A 79 -5.00 -11.87 15.04
C ASN A 79 -6.09 -12.14 16.09
N ALA A 80 -7.36 -12.01 15.75
CA ALA A 80 -8.47 -12.36 16.64
C ALA A 80 -8.44 -13.86 17.01
N LYS A 81 -8.16 -14.73 16.04
CA LYS A 81 -7.98 -16.16 16.31
C LYS A 81 -6.77 -16.43 17.23
N LEU A 82 -5.62 -15.81 16.96
CA LEU A 82 -4.43 -15.95 17.81
C LEU A 82 -4.68 -15.43 19.23
N LEU A 83 -5.43 -14.34 19.37
CA LEU A 83 -5.85 -13.82 20.66
C LEU A 83 -6.75 -14.79 21.42
N LYS A 84 -7.71 -15.44 20.74
CA LYS A 84 -8.54 -16.50 21.36
C LYS A 84 -7.72 -17.72 21.77
N GLU A 85 -6.63 -18.03 21.06
CA GLU A 85 -5.73 -19.13 21.43
C GLU A 85 -4.89 -18.78 22.66
N GLU A 86 -4.41 -17.54 22.78
CA GLU A 86 -3.61 -17.05 23.91
C GLU A 86 -4.47 -16.71 25.15
N ILE A 87 -5.65 -16.13 24.95
CA ILE A 87 -6.58 -15.70 25.99
C ILE A 87 -7.97 -16.32 25.70
N PRO A 88 -8.20 -17.60 26.03
CA PRO A 88 -9.45 -18.30 25.69
C PRO A 88 -10.73 -17.59 26.15
N ASP A 89 -10.66 -16.93 27.30
CA ASP A 89 -11.79 -16.25 27.93
C ASP A 89 -12.01 -14.80 27.44
N CYS A 90 -11.19 -14.26 26.53
CA CYS A 90 -11.40 -12.89 26.05
C CYS A 90 -12.60 -12.81 25.11
N HIS A 91 -13.41 -11.78 25.24
CA HIS A 91 -14.42 -11.38 24.28
C HIS A 91 -13.76 -10.52 23.20
N ILE A 92 -13.97 -10.89 21.94
CA ILE A 92 -13.41 -10.17 20.80
C ILE A 92 -14.55 -9.77 19.89
N THR A 93 -14.62 -8.48 19.60
CA THR A 93 -15.58 -7.91 18.66
C THR A 93 -14.85 -7.29 17.47
N ILE A 94 -15.30 -7.55 16.25
CA ILE A 94 -14.80 -6.93 15.02
C ILE A 94 -15.90 -6.02 14.43
N CYS A 95 -15.68 -4.70 14.50
CA CYS A 95 -16.54 -3.71 13.87
C CYS A 95 -16.13 -3.48 12.40
N TYR A 96 -17.04 -3.76 11.47
CA TYR A 96 -16.74 -3.78 10.04
C TYR A 96 -17.84 -3.15 9.17
N ILE A 97 -17.49 -2.78 7.94
CA ILE A 97 -18.46 -2.38 6.91
C ILE A 97 -18.83 -3.60 6.05
N ASP A 98 -17.80 -4.21 5.45
CA ASP A 98 -17.86 -5.47 4.71
C ASP A 98 -16.62 -6.31 5.07
N ILE A 99 -16.80 -7.62 5.30
CA ILE A 99 -15.68 -8.55 5.43
C ILE A 99 -15.21 -8.91 4.02
N ARG A 100 -13.93 -8.65 3.72
CA ARG A 100 -13.32 -8.91 2.41
C ARG A 100 -12.40 -10.12 2.48
N ALA A 101 -13.00 -11.30 2.36
CA ALA A 101 -12.33 -12.61 2.40
C ALA A 101 -12.35 -13.27 1.01
N PHE A 102 -11.71 -12.65 0.02
CA PHE A 102 -11.96 -12.93 -1.42
C PHE A 102 -11.03 -13.96 -2.07
N GLU A 103 -9.94 -14.37 -1.42
CA GLU A 103 -9.02 -15.37 -2.00
C GLU A 103 -9.39 -16.81 -1.62
N LYS A 104 -8.69 -17.77 -2.24
CA LYS A 104 -8.87 -19.19 -1.97
C LYS A 104 -8.75 -19.47 -0.46
N ASN A 105 -9.76 -20.15 0.08
CA ASN A 105 -9.86 -20.53 1.50
C ASN A 105 -10.07 -19.36 2.49
N PHE A 106 -10.25 -18.11 2.03
CA PHE A 106 -10.38 -16.97 2.94
C PHE A 106 -11.78 -16.91 3.56
N GLU A 107 -12.83 -17.24 2.81
CA GLU A 107 -14.19 -17.34 3.36
C GLU A 107 -14.29 -18.45 4.40
N GLU A 108 -13.68 -19.61 4.13
CA GLU A 108 -13.58 -20.73 5.08
C GLU A 108 -12.73 -20.37 6.30
N TYR A 109 -11.76 -19.47 6.15
CA TYR A 109 -11.02 -18.91 7.28
C TYR A 109 -11.89 -17.98 8.12
N TYR A 110 -12.67 -17.10 7.49
CA TYR A 110 -13.64 -16.24 8.14
C TYR A 110 -14.69 -17.04 8.92
N MET A 111 -15.32 -18.05 8.28
CA MET A 111 -16.30 -18.92 8.94
C MET A 111 -15.73 -19.60 10.18
N ARG A 112 -14.54 -20.21 10.07
CA ARG A 112 -13.87 -20.84 11.23
C ARG A 112 -13.56 -19.85 12.34
N THR A 113 -13.19 -18.62 12.00
CA THR A 113 -12.90 -17.55 12.98
C THR A 113 -14.18 -17.15 13.71
N ARG A 114 -15.30 -16.98 12.99
CA ARG A 114 -16.61 -16.71 13.57
C ARG A 114 -17.08 -17.84 14.49
N ASP A 115 -16.89 -19.08 14.08
CA ASP A 115 -17.32 -20.26 14.85
C ASP A 115 -16.51 -20.45 16.15
N GLN A 116 -15.41 -19.70 16.36
CA GLN A 116 -14.67 -19.62 17.64
C GLN A 116 -15.28 -18.63 18.65
N GLY A 117 -16.47 -18.08 18.36
CA GLY A 117 -17.14 -17.13 19.26
C GLY A 117 -16.51 -15.74 19.23
N ILE A 118 -16.06 -15.31 18.05
CA ILE A 118 -15.67 -13.92 17.78
C ILE A 118 -16.90 -13.20 17.22
N ASP A 119 -17.24 -12.07 17.82
CA ASP A 119 -18.42 -11.29 17.45
C ASP A 119 -18.13 -10.33 16.30
N PHE A 120 -19.13 -10.12 15.45
CA PHE A 120 -19.02 -9.27 14.27
C PHE A 120 -20.15 -8.25 14.27
N ILE A 121 -19.79 -6.97 14.31
CA ILE A 121 -20.76 -5.87 14.26
C ILE A 121 -20.59 -5.16 12.93
N ARG A 122 -21.65 -5.19 12.11
CA ARG A 122 -21.67 -4.46 10.85
C ARG A 122 -22.01 -2.99 11.09
N GLY A 123 -21.00 -2.20 11.42
CA GLY A 123 -21.09 -0.77 11.68
C GLY A 123 -19.72 -0.10 11.65
N LYS A 124 -19.67 1.13 11.14
CA LYS A 124 -18.47 1.98 11.24
C LYS A 124 -18.50 2.69 12.59
N VAL A 125 -17.42 2.57 13.36
CA VAL A 125 -17.30 3.25 14.65
C VAL A 125 -17.13 4.77 14.40
N PRO A 126 -17.98 5.63 14.97
CA PRO A 126 -17.86 7.08 14.79
C PRO A 126 -16.74 7.67 15.65
N GLU A 127 -16.70 7.31 16.93
CA GLU A 127 -15.78 7.85 17.93
C GLU A 127 -15.59 6.84 19.07
N LEU A 128 -14.55 7.07 19.87
CA LEU A 128 -14.33 6.37 21.13
C LEU A 128 -13.86 7.36 22.21
N ILE A 129 -14.18 7.07 23.46
CA ILE A 129 -13.86 7.92 24.62
C ILE A 129 -13.16 7.06 25.67
N GLU A 130 -12.00 7.50 26.16
CA GLU A 130 -11.30 6.85 27.27
C GLU A 130 -11.94 7.22 28.61
N ASP A 131 -12.10 6.23 29.48
CA ASP A 131 -12.41 6.43 30.90
C ASP A 131 -11.15 6.85 31.66
N SER A 132 -11.19 8.01 32.32
CA SER A 132 -10.04 8.58 33.01
C SER A 132 -9.52 7.74 34.18
N GLU A 133 -10.38 6.95 34.82
CA GLU A 133 -10.04 6.15 35.99
C GLU A 133 -9.55 4.76 35.58
N THR A 134 -10.31 4.07 34.72
CA THR A 134 -10.03 2.67 34.36
C THR A 134 -9.14 2.53 33.13
N LYS A 135 -8.98 3.60 32.34
CA LYS A 135 -8.33 3.60 31.03
C LYS A 135 -8.98 2.67 30.01
N ASN A 136 -10.23 2.26 30.25
CA ASN A 136 -11.02 1.51 29.29
C ASN A 136 -11.60 2.45 28.22
N LEU A 137 -11.99 1.88 27.09
CA LEU A 137 -12.40 2.61 25.89
C LEU A 137 -13.89 2.36 25.64
N LYS A 138 -14.70 3.39 25.88
CA LYS A 138 -16.14 3.36 25.66
C LYS A 138 -16.44 3.65 24.20
N VAL A 139 -17.05 2.69 23.54
CA VAL A 139 -17.38 2.74 22.11
C VAL A 139 -18.88 2.62 21.91
N ARG A 140 -19.42 3.43 21.01
CA ARG A 140 -20.81 3.35 20.55
C ARG A 140 -20.81 3.08 19.06
N VAL A 141 -21.41 1.98 18.64
CA VAL A 141 -21.49 1.61 17.23
C VAL A 141 -22.93 1.30 16.86
N TYR A 142 -23.39 1.86 15.75
CA TYR A 142 -24.67 1.52 15.18
C TYR A 142 -24.51 0.25 14.32
N SER A 143 -25.29 -0.78 14.64
CA SER A 143 -25.33 -2.03 13.90
C SER A 143 -26.37 -1.94 12.79
N SER A 144 -25.92 -1.94 11.53
CA SER A 144 -26.79 -1.92 10.35
C SER A 144 -27.62 -3.20 10.18
N LEU A 145 -27.30 -4.28 10.89
CA LEU A 145 -28.02 -5.56 10.81
C LEU A 145 -29.16 -5.65 11.83
N THR A 146 -29.00 -5.03 13.00
CA THR A 146 -29.98 -5.09 14.09
C THR A 146 -30.73 -3.78 14.29
N ASP A 147 -30.31 -2.70 13.63
CA ASP A 147 -30.86 -1.35 13.80
C ASP A 147 -30.74 -0.82 15.25
N GLU A 148 -29.67 -1.25 15.95
CA GLU A 148 -29.43 -0.91 17.36
C GLU A 148 -28.08 -0.23 17.57
N ILE A 149 -28.02 0.61 18.60
CA ILE A 149 -26.76 1.19 19.08
C ILE A 149 -26.18 0.25 20.14
N ILE A 150 -25.07 -0.40 19.80
CA ILE A 150 -24.33 -1.27 20.69
C ILE A 150 -23.29 -0.44 21.43
N LYS A 151 -23.23 -0.61 22.75
CA LYS A 151 -22.24 0.03 23.63
C LYS A 151 -21.24 -1.03 24.06
N ILE A 152 -19.96 -0.77 23.84
CA ILE A 152 -18.86 -1.67 24.18
C ILE A 152 -17.92 -0.91 25.11
N ASP A 153 -17.49 -1.56 26.18
CA ASP A 153 -16.47 -1.05 27.11
C ASP A 153 -15.22 -1.91 26.95
N ALA A 154 -14.33 -1.49 26.03
CA ALA A 154 -13.19 -2.28 25.60
C ALA A 154 -11.95 -2.03 26.47
N ASP A 155 -11.26 -3.10 26.86
CA ASP A 155 -9.97 -3.03 27.55
C ASP A 155 -8.83 -2.66 26.59
N LEU A 156 -8.94 -3.10 25.32
CA LEU A 156 -7.97 -2.87 24.27
C LEU A 156 -8.70 -2.65 22.93
N VAL A 157 -8.36 -1.57 22.23
CA VAL A 157 -8.84 -1.31 20.86
C VAL A 157 -7.70 -1.50 19.88
N VAL A 158 -7.97 -2.25 18.82
CA VAL A 158 -7.02 -2.54 17.74
C VAL A 158 -7.54 -1.91 16.45
N LEU A 159 -6.77 -0.96 15.93
CA LEU A 159 -7.06 -0.24 14.70
C LEU A 159 -6.50 -1.00 13.50
N SER A 160 -7.39 -1.38 12.58
CA SER A 160 -7.01 -2.03 11.32
C SER A 160 -6.74 -0.95 10.28
N THR A 161 -5.53 -0.41 10.40
CA THR A 161 -5.06 0.81 9.73
C THR A 161 -4.74 0.60 8.27
N ALA A 162 -4.93 1.65 7.50
CA ALA A 162 -4.61 1.68 6.08
C ALA A 162 -3.13 1.44 5.81
N VAL A 163 -2.88 0.83 4.66
CA VAL A 163 -1.55 0.67 4.12
C VAL A 163 -1.35 1.70 3.03
N LEU A 164 -0.21 2.38 3.07
CA LEU A 164 0.18 3.45 2.16
C LEU A 164 1.35 3.00 1.29
N PRO A 165 1.57 3.62 0.13
CA PRO A 165 2.83 3.46 -0.59
C PRO A 165 4.02 3.82 0.30
N SER A 166 5.15 3.12 0.15
CA SER A 166 6.33 3.46 0.93
C SER A 166 6.78 4.91 0.64
N LYS A 167 7.27 5.64 1.64
CA LYS A 167 7.74 7.04 1.55
C LYS A 167 8.75 7.26 0.42
N GLY A 168 9.59 6.27 0.12
CA GLY A 168 10.58 6.32 -0.97
C GLY A 168 10.01 6.04 -2.37
N THR A 169 8.74 5.63 -2.48
CA THR A 169 8.14 5.20 -3.76
C THR A 169 8.02 6.35 -4.75
N ARG A 170 7.65 7.56 -4.30
CA ARG A 170 7.58 8.73 -5.20
C ARG A 170 8.96 9.17 -5.65
N GLN A 171 9.92 9.22 -4.73
CA GLN A 171 11.30 9.59 -5.04
C GLN A 171 11.91 8.66 -6.09
N ILE A 172 11.71 7.35 -5.96
CA ILE A 172 12.21 6.41 -6.97
C ILE A 172 11.43 6.52 -8.28
N ALA A 173 10.12 6.82 -8.22
CA ALA A 173 9.32 7.03 -9.42
C ALA A 173 9.83 8.24 -10.21
N ASP A 174 10.11 9.36 -9.54
CA ASP A 174 10.65 10.57 -10.14
C ASP A 174 12.03 10.35 -10.76
N VAL A 175 12.91 9.61 -10.06
CA VAL A 175 14.25 9.27 -10.55
C VAL A 175 14.19 8.35 -11.78
N LEU A 176 13.26 7.40 -11.79
CA LEU A 176 13.07 6.45 -12.90
C LEU A 176 12.14 6.97 -14.00
N GLY A 177 11.50 8.12 -13.79
CA GLY A 177 10.49 8.71 -14.68
C GLY A 177 9.15 7.96 -14.75
N ILE A 178 8.92 6.93 -13.93
CA ILE A 178 7.73 6.08 -14.01
C ILE A 178 6.52 6.73 -13.34
N ASP A 179 5.32 6.34 -13.78
CA ASP A 179 4.07 6.94 -13.31
C ASP A 179 3.56 6.29 -12.01
N TYR A 180 2.76 7.05 -11.27
CA TYR A 180 2.03 6.59 -10.09
C TYR A 180 0.60 7.15 -10.08
N ASP A 181 -0.32 6.46 -9.40
CA ASP A 181 -1.73 6.83 -9.31
C ASP A 181 -1.98 7.99 -8.33
N THR A 182 -3.24 8.43 -8.22
CA THR A 182 -3.63 9.50 -7.29
C THR A 182 -3.37 9.17 -5.82
N ASN A 183 -3.24 7.89 -5.48
CA ASN A 183 -2.94 7.41 -4.13
C ASN A 183 -1.42 7.25 -3.89
N GLY A 184 -0.60 7.36 -4.94
CA GLY A 184 0.86 7.24 -4.91
C GLY A 184 1.40 5.82 -5.12
N TYR A 185 0.59 4.87 -5.59
CA TYR A 185 1.05 3.55 -6.02
C TYR A 185 1.58 3.59 -7.45
N LEU A 186 2.62 2.82 -7.75
CA LEU A 186 3.20 2.74 -9.09
C LEU A 186 2.18 2.17 -10.08
N THR A 187 2.11 2.76 -11.26
CA THR A 187 1.16 2.40 -12.32
C THR A 187 1.84 1.51 -13.36
N GLU A 188 1.20 0.41 -13.72
CA GLU A 188 1.61 -0.43 -14.84
C GLU A 188 1.37 0.22 -16.21
N HIS A 189 2.01 -0.29 -17.25
CA HIS A 189 1.74 0.12 -18.63
C HIS A 189 0.29 -0.17 -19.05
N HIS A 190 -0.20 -1.37 -18.72
CA HIS A 190 -1.58 -1.76 -18.98
C HIS A 190 -2.06 -2.82 -17.98
N PHE A 191 -3.16 -2.54 -17.28
CA PHE A 191 -3.69 -3.38 -16.19
C PHE A 191 -3.94 -4.85 -16.55
N GLY A 192 -4.41 -5.13 -17.78
CA GLY A 192 -4.67 -6.50 -18.25
C GLY A 192 -3.52 -7.19 -19.00
N LEU A 193 -2.80 -6.47 -19.87
CA LEU A 193 -1.84 -7.05 -20.81
C LEU A 193 -0.41 -7.06 -20.25
N SER A 194 -0.02 -5.99 -19.56
CA SER A 194 1.34 -5.78 -19.06
C SER A 194 1.35 -5.29 -17.60
N PRO A 195 0.78 -6.05 -16.65
CA PRO A 195 0.60 -5.58 -15.27
C PRO A 195 1.88 -5.48 -14.42
N GLN A 196 3.03 -5.91 -14.95
CA GLN A 196 4.34 -5.80 -14.28
C GLN A 196 5.30 -4.89 -15.04
N GLU A 197 4.92 -4.41 -16.22
CA GLU A 197 5.75 -3.56 -17.06
C GLU A 197 5.34 -2.10 -16.81
N THR A 198 6.28 -1.18 -16.96
CA THR A 198 5.99 0.26 -16.93
C THR A 198 6.07 0.82 -18.36
N LYS A 199 5.82 2.12 -18.54
CA LYS A 199 6.01 2.77 -19.84
C LYS A 199 7.45 2.71 -20.38
N TYR A 200 8.43 2.46 -19.49
CA TYR A 200 9.83 2.35 -19.87
C TYR A 200 10.26 0.89 -19.96
N LEU A 201 10.84 0.53 -21.10
CA LEU A 201 11.44 -0.78 -21.30
C LEU A 201 12.55 -1.02 -20.27
N GLY A 202 12.56 -2.22 -19.67
CA GLY A 202 13.56 -2.60 -18.67
C GLY A 202 13.20 -2.19 -17.23
N ILE A 203 12.14 -1.40 -17.02
CA ILE A 203 11.65 -1.04 -15.68
C ILE A 203 10.36 -1.80 -15.38
N TYR A 204 10.39 -2.62 -14.33
CA TYR A 204 9.28 -3.48 -13.92
C TYR A 204 8.85 -3.21 -12.48
N ILE A 205 7.58 -3.44 -12.20
CA ILE A 205 6.96 -3.24 -10.88
C ILE A 205 6.33 -4.52 -10.36
N CYS A 206 6.37 -4.70 -9.04
CA CYS A 206 5.75 -5.84 -8.37
C CYS A 206 5.52 -5.55 -6.89
N GLY A 207 4.63 -6.34 -6.29
CA GLY A 207 4.34 -6.29 -4.86
C GLY A 207 3.51 -5.07 -4.47
N PHE A 208 3.56 -4.72 -3.19
CA PHE A 208 2.71 -3.67 -2.63
C PHE A 208 2.95 -2.28 -3.23
N ALA A 209 4.11 -2.05 -3.86
CA ALA A 209 4.41 -0.80 -4.56
C ALA A 209 3.41 -0.48 -5.68
N GLN A 210 2.81 -1.50 -6.29
CA GLN A 210 1.80 -1.39 -7.36
C GLN A 210 0.36 -1.33 -6.79
N GLY A 211 0.18 -1.36 -5.48
CA GLY A 211 -1.14 -1.29 -4.85
C GLY A 211 -1.36 -2.37 -3.77
N PRO A 212 -2.42 -2.23 -2.95
CA PRO A 212 -2.64 -3.12 -1.83
C PRO A 212 -2.91 -4.57 -2.22
N LYS A 213 -2.15 -5.49 -1.62
CA LYS A 213 -2.23 -6.93 -1.91
C LYS A 213 -1.59 -7.78 -0.81
N ASN A 214 -1.94 -9.06 -0.77
CA ASN A 214 -1.36 -9.97 0.22
C ASN A 214 0.02 -10.53 -0.21
N ILE A 215 0.57 -11.40 0.62
CA ILE A 215 1.89 -12.02 0.43
C ILE A 215 1.90 -12.91 -0.81
N SER A 216 0.92 -13.81 -0.95
CA SER A 216 0.85 -14.77 -2.06
C SER A 216 0.80 -14.07 -3.42
N TYR A 217 -0.02 -13.02 -3.53
CA TYR A 217 -0.13 -12.23 -4.74
C TYR A 217 1.15 -11.41 -5.00
N SER A 218 1.76 -10.85 -3.96
CA SER A 218 3.06 -10.17 -4.05
C SER A 218 4.17 -11.09 -4.58
N VAL A 219 4.23 -12.34 -4.10
CA VAL A 219 5.19 -13.35 -4.57
C VAL A 219 4.93 -13.74 -6.02
N SER A 220 3.66 -13.91 -6.40
CA SER A 220 3.27 -14.20 -7.78
C SER A 220 3.72 -13.08 -8.73
N GLN A 221 3.45 -11.83 -8.39
CA GLN A 221 3.91 -10.68 -9.18
C GLN A 221 5.42 -10.57 -9.25
N ALA A 222 6.15 -10.87 -8.17
CA ALA A 222 7.61 -10.85 -8.20
C ALA A 222 8.17 -11.88 -9.19
N ARG A 223 7.56 -13.08 -9.26
CA ARG A 223 7.91 -14.10 -10.26
C ARG A 223 7.55 -13.66 -11.67
N ALA A 224 6.39 -13.04 -11.87
CA ALA A 224 5.98 -12.50 -13.17
C ALA A 224 6.94 -11.41 -13.66
N ALA A 225 7.31 -10.47 -12.80
CA ALA A 225 8.29 -9.43 -13.12
C ALA A 225 9.67 -10.03 -13.46
N ALA A 226 10.14 -11.01 -12.68
CA ALA A 226 11.39 -11.72 -12.99
C ALA A 226 11.33 -12.44 -14.35
N SER A 227 10.20 -13.04 -14.69
CA SER A 227 9.98 -13.66 -16.01
C SER A 227 10.06 -12.65 -17.14
N LYS A 228 9.51 -11.44 -16.95
CA LYS A 228 9.57 -10.36 -17.95
C LYS A 228 10.97 -9.80 -18.13
N VAL A 229 11.73 -9.67 -17.04
CA VAL A 229 13.16 -9.33 -17.11
C VAL A 229 13.93 -10.42 -17.87
N ALA A 230 13.65 -11.69 -17.59
CA ALA A 230 14.29 -12.81 -18.29
C ALA A 230 13.92 -12.83 -19.79
N GLU A 231 12.65 -12.56 -20.14
CA GLU A 231 12.20 -12.44 -21.53
C GLU A 231 13.02 -11.38 -22.28
N LEU A 232 13.14 -10.18 -21.71
CA LEU A 232 13.92 -9.08 -22.30
C LEU A 232 15.41 -9.42 -22.44
N THR A 233 16.00 -10.03 -21.42
CA THR A 233 17.46 -10.27 -21.36
C THR A 233 17.92 -11.55 -22.06
N SER A 234 17.02 -12.50 -22.29
CA SER A 234 17.36 -13.85 -22.81
C SER A 234 18.03 -13.86 -24.18
N LYS A 235 17.70 -12.89 -25.03
CA LYS A 235 18.28 -12.76 -26.38
C LYS A 235 19.69 -12.16 -26.37
N GLY A 236 20.11 -11.52 -25.28
CA GLY A 236 21.37 -10.77 -25.19
C GLY A 236 21.38 -9.44 -25.94
N GLU A 237 20.30 -9.12 -26.66
CA GLU A 237 20.06 -7.88 -27.39
C GLU A 237 18.62 -7.42 -27.15
N ALA A 238 18.39 -6.11 -27.20
CA ALA A 238 17.08 -5.50 -27.08
C ALA A 238 16.87 -4.53 -28.25
N GLU A 239 15.70 -4.62 -28.87
CA GLU A 239 15.29 -3.67 -29.90
C GLU A 239 14.62 -2.47 -29.22
N LEU A 240 15.17 -1.28 -29.46
CA LEU A 240 14.61 -0.02 -29.00
C LEU A 240 14.03 0.71 -30.21
N GLU A 241 12.76 1.09 -30.12
CA GLU A 241 12.17 1.99 -31.10
C GLU A 241 12.66 3.41 -30.81
N LEU A 242 13.55 3.89 -31.66
CA LEU A 242 14.14 5.21 -31.54
C LEU A 242 13.34 6.22 -32.37
N ILE A 243 12.56 7.05 -31.67
CA ILE A 243 11.87 8.18 -32.28
C ILE A 243 12.79 9.41 -32.11
N CYS A 244 13.86 9.50 -32.89
CA CYS A 244 14.86 10.55 -32.72
C CYS A 244 14.62 11.76 -33.63
N ALA A 245 15.15 12.91 -33.22
CA ALA A 245 15.21 14.08 -34.09
C ALA A 245 16.25 13.84 -35.20
N ILE A 246 15.90 14.20 -36.44
CA ILE A 246 16.80 14.14 -37.59
C ILE A 246 17.08 15.57 -38.03
N VAL A 247 18.36 15.89 -38.22
CA VAL A 247 18.79 17.21 -38.71
C VAL A 247 18.87 17.15 -40.23
N ASP A 248 18.24 18.12 -40.89
CA ASP A 248 18.38 18.31 -42.33
C ASP A 248 19.64 19.13 -42.61
N GLU A 249 20.64 18.50 -43.25
CA GLU A 249 21.95 19.11 -43.52
C GLU A 249 21.85 20.34 -44.44
N GLU A 250 20.87 20.40 -45.34
CA GLU A 250 20.73 21.50 -46.29
C GLU A 250 20.16 22.76 -45.62
N ASN A 251 19.33 22.57 -44.60
CA ASN A 251 18.60 23.65 -43.92
C ASN A 251 19.23 24.05 -42.57
N CYS A 252 20.20 23.29 -42.05
CA CYS A 252 20.84 23.57 -40.78
C CYS A 252 21.78 24.78 -40.88
N ILE A 253 21.46 25.86 -40.16
CA ILE A 253 22.27 27.09 -40.11
C ILE A 253 23.17 27.21 -38.86
N SER A 254 23.32 26.13 -38.07
CA SER A 254 24.18 26.10 -36.87
C SER A 254 23.88 27.24 -35.85
N CYS A 255 22.60 27.42 -35.48
CA CYS A 255 22.15 28.53 -34.62
C CYS A 255 22.09 28.20 -33.10
N ASP A 256 22.54 27.01 -32.70
CA ASP A 256 22.62 26.48 -31.32
C ASP A 256 21.30 26.38 -30.55
N ARG A 257 20.15 26.64 -31.17
CA ARG A 257 18.85 26.62 -30.47
C ARG A 257 18.45 25.21 -30.03
N CYS A 258 18.68 24.23 -30.89
CA CYS A 258 18.36 22.83 -30.62
C CYS A 258 19.17 22.27 -29.44
N GLU A 259 20.46 22.60 -29.35
CA GLU A 259 21.34 22.22 -28.24
C GLU A 259 20.87 22.86 -26.92
N LYS A 260 20.59 24.17 -26.91
CA LYS A 260 20.15 24.89 -25.69
C LYS A 260 18.81 24.42 -25.13
N ASN A 261 17.92 23.96 -26.00
CA ASN A 261 16.56 23.55 -25.62
C ASN A 261 16.43 22.04 -25.36
N CYS A 262 17.50 21.25 -25.57
CA CYS A 262 17.45 19.81 -25.33
C CYS A 262 17.53 19.49 -23.82
N PRO A 263 16.49 18.91 -23.20
CA PRO A 263 16.51 18.62 -21.77
C PRO A 263 17.50 17.50 -21.38
N LYS A 264 17.89 16.66 -22.35
CA LYS A 264 18.82 15.53 -22.16
C LYS A 264 20.24 15.82 -22.65
N ASN A 265 20.51 17.01 -23.22
CA ASN A 265 21.76 17.33 -23.90
C ASN A 265 22.14 16.30 -24.99
N ALA A 266 21.14 15.77 -25.70
CA ALA A 266 21.32 14.79 -26.77
C ALA A 266 21.72 15.42 -28.11
N ILE A 267 21.88 16.74 -28.18
CA ILE A 267 22.20 17.46 -29.42
C ILE A 267 23.41 18.34 -29.15
N ILE A 268 24.41 18.26 -30.03
CA ILE A 268 25.62 19.07 -29.98
C ILE A 268 25.74 19.83 -31.31
N VAL A 269 26.01 21.13 -31.25
CA VAL A 269 26.29 21.95 -32.44
C VAL A 269 27.77 22.37 -32.42
N PRO A 270 28.65 21.66 -33.15
CA PRO A 270 30.05 22.06 -33.24
C PRO A 270 30.21 23.37 -34.03
N GLU A 271 31.19 24.20 -33.66
CA GLU A 271 31.45 25.47 -34.37
C GLU A 271 31.65 25.26 -35.88
N GLY A 272 30.77 25.89 -36.67
CA GLY A 272 30.82 25.83 -38.13
C GLY A 272 30.41 24.49 -38.75
N LYS A 273 29.79 23.59 -37.98
CA LYS A 273 29.25 22.31 -38.46
C LYS A 273 27.76 22.18 -38.17
N ILE A 274 27.12 21.28 -38.92
CA ILE A 274 25.72 20.89 -38.70
C ILE A 274 25.53 20.31 -37.29
N ALA A 275 24.30 20.42 -36.77
CA ALA A 275 23.95 19.83 -35.49
C ALA A 275 24.00 18.29 -35.58
N GLU A 276 24.62 17.67 -34.57
CA GLU A 276 24.70 16.21 -34.43
C GLU A 276 23.76 15.77 -33.30
N VAL A 277 22.95 14.74 -33.56
CA VAL A 277 22.01 14.17 -32.58
C VAL A 277 22.55 12.82 -32.12
N ASP A 278 22.73 12.68 -30.81
CA ASP A 278 22.96 11.39 -30.17
C ASP A 278 21.63 10.62 -30.13
N GLU A 279 21.49 9.68 -31.07
CA GLU A 279 20.29 8.84 -31.22
C GLU A 279 19.97 8.04 -29.96
N ILE A 280 20.97 7.68 -29.15
CA ILE A 280 20.76 6.87 -27.94
C ILE A 280 20.22 7.74 -26.79
N ASN A 281 20.69 8.99 -26.68
CA ASN A 281 20.24 9.91 -25.64
C ASN A 281 18.99 10.72 -26.02
N CYS A 282 18.52 10.64 -27.26
CA CYS A 282 17.37 11.38 -27.76
C CYS A 282 16.04 10.67 -27.45
N ASP A 283 15.32 11.17 -26.45
CA ASP A 283 13.99 10.67 -26.06
C ASP A 283 12.84 11.00 -27.05
N GLY A 284 13.11 11.70 -28.15
CA GLY A 284 12.06 12.03 -29.13
C GLY A 284 11.01 13.05 -28.67
N CYS A 285 11.31 13.85 -27.65
CA CYS A 285 10.35 14.82 -27.08
C CYS A 285 9.86 15.91 -28.06
N GLY A 286 10.50 16.07 -29.22
CA GLY A 286 10.11 17.03 -30.27
C GLY A 286 10.40 18.51 -29.96
N ILE A 287 10.87 18.87 -28.76
CA ILE A 287 11.12 20.27 -28.36
C ILE A 287 12.06 20.96 -29.34
N CYS A 288 13.19 20.33 -29.68
CA CYS A 288 14.19 20.88 -30.59
C CYS A 288 13.67 21.12 -32.01
N ALA A 289 12.68 20.34 -32.47
CA ALA A 289 12.08 20.46 -33.81
C ALA A 289 11.12 21.66 -33.92
N THR A 290 10.75 22.29 -32.79
CA THR A 290 9.86 23.46 -32.74
C THR A 290 10.61 24.80 -32.64
N CYS A 291 11.95 24.79 -32.62
CA CYS A 291 12.82 25.93 -32.29
C CYS A 291 13.27 26.79 -33.50
#